data_AF-A0A8J6ZTR2-F1
#
_entry.id   AF-A0A8J6ZTR2-F1
#
_cell.length_a   1.000
_cell.length_b   1.000
_cell.length_c   1.000
_cell.angle_alpha   90.00
_cell.angle_beta   90.00
_cell.angle_gamma   90.00
#
_symmetry.space_group_name_H-M   'P 1'
#
loop_
_entity.id
_entity.type
_entity.pdbx_description
1 polymer ?
#
loop_
_entity_poly.entity_id
_entity_poly.type
_entity_poly.pdbx_seq_one_letter_code
_entity_poly.pdbx_strand_id
1 'polypeptide(L)' 'MPVHLVEHIPQGRNIPGIFILNDNLTIGQIINQLSIISQASFDGEYQNQIVNLPLS' A
#
# COMPACT_ATOMS: atom_id res chain seq x y z
N MET A 1 -11.33 -7.84 5.83
CA MET A 1 -11.31 -6.71 4.88
C MET A 1 -11.96 -5.50 5.53
N PRO A 2 -11.39 -4.28 5.41
CA PRO A 2 -12.04 -3.06 5.88
C PRO A 2 -13.33 -2.81 5.10
N VAL A 3 -14.36 -2.26 5.77
CA VAL A 3 -15.68 -1.97 5.17
C VAL A 3 -15.57 -1.11 3.91
N HIS A 4 -14.65 -0.14 3.94
CA HIS A 4 -14.35 0.80 2.86
C HIS A 4 -13.90 0.12 1.56
N LEU A 5 -13.19 -1.02 1.64
CA LEU A 5 -12.75 -1.76 0.45
C LEU A 5 -13.91 -2.47 -0.25
N VAL A 6 -14.80 -3.04 0.56
CA VAL A 6 -15.90 -3.89 0.09
C VAL A 6 -16.98 -3.06 -0.61
N GLU A 7 -17.15 -1.79 -0.24
CA GLU A 7 -18.14 -0.89 -0.86
C GLU A 7 -17.69 -0.28 -2.19
N HIS A 8 -16.38 -0.08 -2.39
CA HIS A 8 -15.87 0.58 -3.60
C HIS A 8 -15.56 -0.38 -4.75
N ILE A 9 -15.14 -1.61 -4.47
CA ILE A 9 -14.84 -2.63 -5.49
C ILE A 9 -16.05 -2.94 -6.39
N PRO A 10 -17.29 -3.10 -5.89
CA PRO A 10 -18.46 -3.38 -6.73
C PRO A 10 -18.88 -2.21 -7.62
N GLN A 11 -18.44 -0.98 -7.31
CA GLN A 11 -18.80 0.24 -8.05
C GLN A 11 -17.85 0.51 -9.23
N GLY A 12 -16.90 -0.38 -9.51
CA GLY A 12 -15.86 -0.17 -10.54
C GLY A 12 -14.94 1.01 -10.21
N ARG A 13 -14.94 1.47 -8.96
CA ARG A 13 -14.09 2.56 -8.50
C ARG A 13 -12.80 1.99 -7.97
N ASN A 14 -11.71 2.34 -8.65
CA ASN A 14 -10.39 2.06 -8.15
C ASN A 14 -10.13 2.89 -6.89
N ILE A 15 -9.73 2.22 -5.82
CA ILE A 15 -9.26 2.85 -4.59
C ILE A 15 -7.72 2.89 -4.58
N PRO A 16 -7.13 3.91 -3.94
CA PRO A 16 -5.70 3.90 -3.65
C PRO A 16 -5.30 2.64 -2.88
N GLY A 17 -4.13 2.10 -3.21
CA GLY A 17 -3.50 1.05 -2.40
C GLY A 17 -3.19 1.56 -1.00
N ILE A 18 -3.29 0.68 0.00
CA ILE A 18 -2.98 0.98 1.39
C ILE A 18 -1.73 0.19 1.79
N PHE A 19 -0.69 0.89 2.23
CA PHE A 19 0.48 0.29 2.87
C PHE A 19 0.35 0.37 4.38
N ILE A 20 0.43 -0.78 5.04
CA ILE A 20 0.57 -0.86 6.49
C ILE A 20 2.06 -0.85 6.80
N LEU A 21 2.48 0.15 7.58
CA LEU A 21 3.88 0.39 7.94
C LEU A 21 4.19 -0.22 9.30
N ASN A 22 5.45 -0.64 9.50
CA ASN A 22 5.97 -1.03 10.80
C ASN A 22 6.26 0.23 11.64
N ASP A 23 5.70 0.29 12.84
CA ASP A 23 5.86 1.41 13.80
C ASP A 23 7.27 1.48 14.41
N ASN A 24 8.06 0.41 14.27
CA ASN A 24 9.45 0.37 14.69
C ASN A 24 10.42 1.08 13.74
N LEU A 25 9.96 1.52 12.56
CA LEU A 25 10.80 2.19 11.56
C LEU A 25 10.79 3.71 11.72
N THR A 26 11.96 4.32 11.54
CA THR A 26 12.06 5.77 11.41
C THR A 26 11.43 6.24 10.10
N ILE A 27 11.01 7.51 10.05
CA ILE A 27 10.50 8.14 8.82
C ILE A 27 11.48 7.98 7.65
N GLY A 28 12.80 8.11 7.89
CA GLY A 28 13.82 7.94 6.86
C GLY A 28 13.85 6.52 6.27
N GLN A 29 13.72 5.50 7.12
CA GLN A 29 13.65 4.10 6.67
C GLN A 29 12.36 3.83 5.88
N ILE A 30 11.23 4.37 6.34
CA ILE A 30 9.94 4.28 5.63
C ILE A 30 10.05 4.88 4.23
N ILE A 31 10.61 6.10 4.11
CA ILE A 31 10.79 6.76 2.81
C ILE A 31 11.69 5.94 1.89
N ASN A 32 12.79 5.39 2.41
CA ASN A 32 13.70 4.57 1.61
C ASN A 32 13.00 3.30 1.09
N GLN A 33 12.25 2.61 1.95
CA GLN A 33 11.48 1.43 1.55
C GLN A 33 10.42 1.76 0.49
N LEU A 34 9.63 2.83 0.69
CA LEU A 34 8.64 3.28 -0.28
C LEU A 34 9.28 3.68 -1.61
N SER A 35 10.46 4.29 -1.58
CA SER A 35 11.23 4.63 -2.78
C SER A 35 11.65 3.37 -3.56
N ILE A 36 12.16 2.34 -2.87
CA ILE A 36 12.55 1.06 -3.48
C ILE A 36 11.32 0.37 -4.10
N ILE A 37 10.23 0.30 -3.34
CA ILE A 37 8.96 -0.28 -3.80
C ILE A 37 8.52 0.42 -5.08
N SER A 38 8.44 1.76 -5.07
CA SER A 38 7.98 2.53 -6.22
C SER A 38 8.80 2.29 -7.49
N GLN A 39 10.12 2.10 -7.37
CA GLN A 39 11.00 1.83 -8.50
C GLN A 39 10.87 0.41 -9.05
N ALA A 40 10.46 -0.56 -8.21
CA ALA A 40 10.28 -1.95 -8.59
C ALA A 40 8.84 -2.28 -9.02
N SER A 41 7.92 -1.32 -8.93
CA SER A 41 6.49 -1.55 -9.15
C SER A 41 6.06 -1.37 -10.60
N PHE A 42 4.99 -2.07 -10.97
CA PHE A 42 4.25 -1.84 -12.20
C PHE A 42 3.12 -0.81 -12.02
N ASP A 43 2.67 -0.23 -13.13
CA ASP A 43 1.54 0.70 -13.12
C ASP A 43 0.28 0.04 -12.54
N GLY A 44 -0.28 0.67 -11.51
CA GLY A 44 -1.50 0.19 -10.84
C GLY A 44 -1.33 -1.07 -9.99
N GLU A 45 -0.09 -1.56 -9.78
CA GLU A 45 0.16 -2.82 -9.08
C GLU A 45 -0.51 -2.91 -7.71
N TYR A 46 -0.49 -1.83 -6.93
CA TYR A 46 -1.07 -1.80 -5.57
C TYR A 46 -2.50 -1.26 -5.52
N GLN A 47 -3.10 -0.92 -6.65
CA GLN A 47 -4.46 -0.43 -6.68
C GLN A 47 -5.42 -1.48 -6.13
N ASN A 48 -6.38 -1.06 -5.30
CA ASN A 48 -7.34 -1.97 -4.65
C ASN A 48 -6.72 -3.00 -3.69
N GLN A 49 -5.46 -2.83 -3.26
CA GLN A 49 -4.77 -3.75 -2.36
C GLN A 49 -4.45 -3.12 -1.00
N ILE A 50 -4.39 -3.98 0.02
CA ILE A 50 -3.83 -3.65 1.33
C ILE A 50 -2.61 -4.54 1.52
N VAL A 51 -1.44 -3.93 1.56
CA VAL A 51 -0.16 -4.64 1.64
C VAL A 51 0.50 -4.28 2.96
N ASN A 52 0.93 -5.29 3.70
CA ASN A 52 1.77 -5.11 4.88
C ASN A 52 3.23 -5.04 4.44
N LEU A 53 3.91 -3.92 4.70
CA LEU A 53 5.32 -3.81 4.37
C LEU A 53 6.15 -4.68 5.33
N PRO A 54 7.21 -5.35 4.84
CA PRO A 54 8.01 -6.25 5.66
C PRO A 54 8.66 -5.53 6.86
N LEU A 55 8.73 -6.23 8.00
CA LEU A 55 9.11 -5.71 9.32
C LEU A 55 10.60 -5.32 9.48
N SER A 56 11.35 -5.09 8.40
CA SER A 56 12.83 -4.99 8.42
C SER A 56 13.35 -3.57 8.64
#